data_AF-A0A2S9XNN6-F1
#
_entry.id   AF-A0A2S9XNN6-F1
#
_cell.length_a   1.000
_cell.length_b   1.000
_cell.length_c   1.000
_cell.angle_alpha   90.00
_cell.angle_beta   90.00
_cell.angle_gamma   90.00
#
_symmetry.space_group_name_H-M   'P 1'
#
loop_
_entity.id
_entity.type
_entity.pdbx_description
1 polymer ?
#
loop_
_entity_poly.entity_id
_entity_poly.type
_entity_poly.pdbx_seq_one_letter_code
_entity_poly.pdbx_strand_id
1 'polypeptide(L)'
;MRARRSFALASFLAIAVAIPTTAHAADKTGSEGQAKTVEVLSPSADAYVKYHGRLFVTAGKSTVEYRWGGTSCGSRTLSADMIQVLVESIRQDGEVNIAPRYQNGQGSAKCLVGFSLRNNNKRGRVSKPPT
;
A
#
# COMPACT_ATOMS: atom_id res chain seq x y z
N MET A 1 69.42 -25.84 -31.89
CA MET A 1 68.14 -25.12 -32.09
C MET A 1 67.17 -25.59 -31.02
N ARG A 2 66.77 -24.73 -30.06
CA ARG A 2 65.81 -25.07 -28.98
C ARG A 2 64.53 -24.25 -29.19
N ALA A 3 63.45 -24.93 -29.56
CA ALA A 3 62.11 -24.33 -29.61
C ALA A 3 61.59 -24.09 -28.18
N ARG A 4 61.21 -22.86 -27.86
CA ARG A 4 60.47 -22.55 -26.63
C ARG A 4 59.07 -22.09 -26.98
N ARG A 5 58.14 -22.74 -26.27
CA ARG A 5 56.69 -22.75 -26.41
C ARG A 5 56.09 -21.37 -26.15
N SER A 6 55.24 -20.91 -27.06
CA SER A 6 54.43 -19.71 -26.86
C SER A 6 53.27 -20.01 -25.92
N PHE A 7 53.20 -19.27 -24.82
CA PHE A 7 52.09 -19.30 -23.87
C PHE A 7 50.86 -18.63 -24.50
N ALA A 8 49.75 -19.38 -24.59
CA ALA A 8 48.45 -18.81 -24.93
C ALA A 8 47.81 -18.23 -23.66
N LEU A 9 47.77 -16.91 -23.56
CA LEU A 9 46.99 -16.17 -22.55
C LEU A 9 45.54 -16.08 -23.02
N ALA A 10 44.68 -16.95 -22.50
CA ALA A 10 43.23 -16.85 -22.67
C ALA A 10 42.67 -15.80 -21.69
N SER A 11 42.39 -14.59 -22.18
CA SER A 11 41.61 -13.60 -21.43
C SER A 11 40.12 -13.94 -21.52
N PHE A 12 39.56 -14.49 -20.45
CA PHE A 12 38.11 -14.61 -20.29
C PHE A 12 37.55 -13.26 -19.80
N LEU A 13 36.92 -12.52 -20.72
CA LEU A 13 36.18 -11.29 -20.42
C LEU A 13 34.82 -11.66 -19.80
N ALA A 14 34.71 -11.62 -18.48
CA ALA A 14 33.45 -11.84 -17.77
C ALA A 14 32.54 -10.61 -17.94
N ILE A 15 31.52 -10.72 -18.80
CA ILE A 15 30.46 -9.72 -18.96
C ILE A 15 29.52 -9.85 -17.75
N ALA A 16 29.70 -8.97 -16.76
CA ALA A 16 28.76 -8.82 -15.65
C ALA A 16 27.49 -8.15 -16.18
N VAL A 17 26.46 -8.94 -16.47
CA VAL A 17 25.11 -8.44 -16.78
C VAL A 17 24.55 -7.81 -15.51
N ALA A 18 24.61 -6.47 -15.42
CA ALA A 18 23.94 -5.71 -14.39
C ALA A 18 22.43 -5.78 -14.65
N ILE A 19 21.75 -6.76 -14.06
CA ILE A 19 20.29 -6.79 -14.02
C ILE A 19 19.85 -5.67 -13.06
N PRO A 20 19.13 -4.64 -13.51
CA PRO A 20 18.58 -3.64 -12.60
C PRO A 20 17.53 -4.34 -11.71
N THR A 21 17.89 -4.59 -10.45
CA THR A 21 16.94 -5.05 -9.45
C THR A 21 16.10 -3.86 -9.01
N THR A 22 14.97 -3.63 -9.69
CA THR A 22 13.91 -2.76 -9.15
C THR A 22 13.29 -3.47 -7.95
N ALA A 23 13.92 -3.34 -6.78
CA ALA A 23 13.37 -3.82 -5.53
C ALA A 23 12.14 -2.96 -5.21
N HIS A 24 10.96 -3.43 -5.61
CA HIS A 24 9.72 -2.89 -5.10
C HIS A 24 9.73 -3.08 -3.58
N ALA A 25 9.59 -1.98 -2.85
CA ALA A 25 9.48 -2.04 -1.40
C ALA A 25 8.30 -2.95 -1.04
N ALA A 26 8.57 -4.00 -0.26
CA ALA A 26 7.54 -4.94 0.13
C ALA A 26 6.40 -4.23 0.88
N ASP A 27 5.17 -4.55 0.51
CA ASP A 27 3.99 -4.02 1.17
C ASP A 27 3.94 -4.49 2.63
N LYS A 28 3.68 -3.55 3.52
CA LYS A 28 3.48 -3.80 4.95
C LYS A 28 1.99 -3.88 5.24
N THR A 29 1.61 -4.80 6.13
CA THR A 29 0.26 -4.83 6.70
C THR A 29 0.18 -3.84 7.85
N GLY A 30 -0.76 -2.91 7.79
CA GLY A 30 -1.12 -2.05 8.89
C GLY A 30 -1.84 -2.80 10.00
N SER A 31 -1.94 -2.19 11.17
CA SER A 31 -2.80 -2.70 12.24
C SER A 31 -4.25 -2.71 11.75
N GLU A 32 -4.93 -3.84 11.91
CA GLU A 32 -6.36 -3.92 11.66
C GLU A 32 -7.12 -3.05 12.67
N GLY A 33 -8.10 -2.30 12.19
CA GLY A 33 -8.89 -1.43 13.03
C GLY A 33 -10.04 -0.76 12.29
N GLN A 34 -10.77 0.09 13.00
CA GLN A 34 -11.92 0.78 12.45
C GLN A 34 -11.50 1.96 11.58
N ALA A 35 -12.00 2.01 10.35
CA ALA A 35 -11.88 3.18 9.50
C ALA A 35 -12.88 4.26 9.96
N LYS A 36 -12.38 5.38 10.51
CA LYS A 36 -13.24 6.45 11.06
C LYS A 36 -13.47 7.60 10.10
N THR A 37 -12.47 7.95 9.33
CA THR A 37 -12.51 9.13 8.45
C THR A 37 -11.73 8.84 7.19
N VAL A 38 -12.40 9.05 6.06
CA VAL A 38 -11.79 9.06 4.73
C VAL A 38 -11.93 10.48 4.18
N GLU A 39 -10.83 11.02 3.67
CA GLU A 39 -10.78 12.31 3.00
C GLU A 39 -10.23 12.10 1.60
N VAL A 40 -10.96 12.61 0.61
CA VAL A 40 -10.57 12.58 -0.80
C VAL A 40 -10.47 14.02 -1.27
N LEU A 41 -9.31 14.42 -1.77
CA LEU A 41 -9.03 15.77 -2.21
C LEU A 41 -9.20 15.88 -3.72
N SER A 42 -9.79 16.99 -4.17
CA SER A 42 -9.76 17.38 -5.57
C SER A 42 -8.42 18.07 -5.90
N PRO A 43 -8.01 18.13 -7.18
CA PRO A 43 -6.80 18.83 -7.60
C PRO A 43 -6.75 20.32 -7.22
N SER A 44 -7.89 20.94 -6.94
CA SER A 44 -8.00 22.35 -6.55
C SER A 44 -7.71 22.60 -5.07
N ALA A 45 -7.58 21.55 -4.24
CA ALA A 45 -7.29 21.70 -2.82
C ALA A 45 -5.79 21.94 -2.58
N ASP A 46 -5.44 22.87 -1.68
CA ASP A 46 -4.03 23.19 -1.35
C ASP A 46 -3.23 21.97 -0.90
N ALA A 47 -3.88 21.03 -0.22
CA ALA A 47 -3.26 19.81 0.28
C ALA A 47 -3.03 18.75 -0.82
N TYR A 48 -3.68 18.86 -1.99
CA TYR A 48 -3.64 17.86 -3.06
C TYR A 48 -2.21 17.56 -3.52
N VAL A 49 -1.37 18.60 -3.61
CA VAL A 49 0.04 18.45 -3.99
C VAL A 49 0.81 17.57 -2.98
N LYS A 50 0.42 17.60 -1.70
CA LYS A 50 1.06 16.80 -0.65
C LYS A 50 0.54 15.36 -0.62
N TYR A 51 -0.76 15.17 -0.78
CA TYR A 51 -1.44 13.86 -0.87
C TYR A 51 -2.80 14.05 -1.54
N HIS A 52 -3.28 13.05 -2.28
CA HIS A 52 -4.60 13.10 -2.94
C HIS A 52 -5.74 12.70 -1.99
N GLY A 53 -5.42 12.03 -0.90
CA GLY A 53 -6.38 11.73 0.15
C GLY A 53 -5.74 10.97 1.31
N ARG A 54 -6.53 10.75 2.35
CA ARG A 54 -6.09 10.09 3.58
C ARG A 54 -7.20 9.32 4.27
N LEU A 55 -6.78 8.36 5.08
CA LEU A 55 -7.61 7.43 5.83
C LEU A 55 -7.08 7.31 7.26
N PHE A 56 -7.97 7.48 8.23
CA PHE A 56 -7.65 7.29 9.64
C PHE A 56 -8.21 5.96 10.14
N VAL A 57 -7.32 5.11 10.64
CA VAL A 57 -7.65 3.78 11.18
C VAL A 57 -7.34 3.74 12.66
N THR A 58 -8.34 3.43 13.47
CA THR A 58 -8.20 3.29 14.92
C THR A 58 -8.11 1.80 15.29
N ALA A 59 -6.97 1.40 15.83
CA ALA A 59 -6.73 0.06 16.38
C ALA A 59 -6.46 0.18 17.89
N GLY A 60 -7.45 -0.20 18.70
CA GLY A 60 -7.41 0.00 20.15
C GLY A 60 -7.32 1.49 20.52
N LYS A 61 -6.24 1.89 21.20
CA LYS A 61 -5.99 3.30 21.60
C LYS A 61 -5.18 4.09 20.56
N SER A 62 -4.71 3.45 19.50
CA SER A 62 -3.85 4.08 18.50
C SER A 62 -4.66 4.44 17.26
N THR A 63 -4.47 5.64 16.73
CA THR A 63 -4.99 6.04 15.42
C THR A 63 -3.83 6.28 14.48
N VAL A 64 -3.88 5.65 13.31
CA VAL A 64 -2.84 5.73 12.29
C VAL A 64 -3.42 6.38 11.04
N GLU A 65 -2.70 7.37 10.53
CA GLU A 65 -3.00 8.03 9.26
C GLU A 65 -2.32 7.26 8.11
N TYR A 66 -3.10 6.97 7.07
CA TYR A 66 -2.63 6.43 5.80
C TYR A 66 -2.95 7.43 4.69
N ARG A 67 -2.00 7.72 3.80
CA ARG A 67 -2.15 8.69 2.70
C ARG A 67 -2.00 8.01 1.35
N TRP A 68 -2.48 8.60 0.27
CA TRP A 68 -2.15 8.15 -1.09
C TRP A 68 -1.94 9.34 -2.02
N GLY A 69 -1.14 9.13 -3.06
CA GLY A 69 -0.80 10.15 -4.05
C GLY A 69 0.00 11.34 -3.51
N GLY A 70 0.14 12.37 -4.34
CA GLY A 70 0.93 13.56 -4.05
C GLY A 70 2.41 13.30 -3.78
N THR A 71 3.12 14.33 -3.33
CA THR A 71 4.56 14.24 -3.03
C THR A 71 4.87 13.28 -1.88
N SER A 72 3.96 13.13 -0.90
CA SER A 72 4.17 12.23 0.24
C SER A 72 4.31 10.77 -0.19
N CYS A 73 3.59 10.36 -1.25
CA CYS A 73 3.49 8.96 -1.65
C CYS A 73 4.00 8.65 -3.07
N GLY A 74 4.24 9.68 -3.89
CA GLY A 74 4.74 9.53 -5.26
C GLY A 74 3.75 8.75 -6.12
N SER A 75 4.21 7.67 -6.74
CA SER A 75 3.37 6.79 -7.58
C SER A 75 2.41 5.89 -6.78
N ARG A 76 2.48 5.88 -5.45
CA ARG A 76 1.61 5.06 -4.59
C ARG A 76 0.26 5.74 -4.45
N THR A 77 -0.65 5.38 -5.35
CA THR A 77 -2.02 5.90 -5.41
C THR A 77 -3.02 4.77 -5.25
N LEU A 78 -4.25 5.11 -4.89
CA LEU A 78 -5.40 4.24 -5.05
C LEU A 78 -6.08 4.53 -6.40
N SER A 79 -6.69 3.51 -7.01
CA SER A 79 -7.58 3.73 -8.15
C SER A 79 -8.90 4.36 -7.71
N ALA A 80 -9.62 4.98 -8.65
CA ALA A 80 -10.93 5.55 -8.38
C ALA A 80 -11.91 4.51 -7.81
N ASP A 81 -11.93 3.30 -8.38
CA ASP A 81 -12.79 2.19 -7.92
C ASP A 81 -12.46 1.77 -6.48
N MET A 82 -11.18 1.70 -6.12
CA MET A 82 -10.78 1.39 -4.74
C MET A 82 -11.21 2.48 -3.76
N ILE A 83 -11.10 3.75 -4.15
CA ILE A 83 -11.56 4.88 -3.33
C ILE A 83 -13.08 4.80 -3.15
N GLN A 84 -13.82 4.50 -4.22
CA GLN A 84 -15.28 4.35 -4.15
C GLN A 84 -15.69 3.23 -3.20
N VAL A 85 -15.08 2.04 -3.30
CA VAL A 85 -15.34 0.92 -2.38
C VAL A 85 -15.03 1.31 -0.94
N LEU A 86 -13.93 2.02 -0.69
CA LEU A 86 -13.56 2.47 0.65
C LEU A 86 -14.62 3.44 1.22
N VAL A 87 -14.99 4.47 0.46
CA VAL A 87 -15.98 5.48 0.88
C VAL A 87 -17.34 4.83 1.13
N GLU A 88 -17.80 3.95 0.25
CA GLU A 88 -19.09 3.27 0.40
C GLU A 88 -19.10 2.35 1.62
N SER A 89 -18.01 1.62 1.87
CA SER A 89 -17.91 0.74 3.04
C SER A 89 -17.99 1.48 4.38
N ILE A 90 -17.38 2.67 4.46
CA ILE A 90 -17.44 3.53 5.65
C ILE A 90 -18.85 4.10 5.82
N ARG A 91 -19.51 4.48 4.71
CA ARG A 91 -20.86 5.06 4.72
C ARG A 91 -21.95 4.07 5.15
N GLN A 92 -21.87 2.81 4.69
CA GLN A 92 -22.93 1.83 4.92
C GLN A 92 -22.98 1.28 6.35
N ASP A 93 -21.81 0.96 6.93
CA ASP A 93 -21.75 0.22 8.19
C ASP A 93 -21.40 1.10 9.41
N GLY A 94 -21.05 2.37 9.20
CA GLY A 94 -20.65 3.34 10.23
C GLY A 94 -19.33 3.02 10.94
N GLU A 95 -18.95 1.75 11.04
CA GLU A 95 -17.72 1.23 11.63
C GLU A 95 -17.22 0.00 10.85
N VAL A 96 -16.62 0.21 9.68
CA VAL A 96 -15.97 -0.87 8.93
C VAL A 96 -14.58 -1.15 9.48
N ASN A 97 -14.32 -2.41 9.85
CA ASN A 97 -12.97 -2.85 10.18
C ASN A 97 -12.18 -3.09 8.91
N ILE A 98 -10.99 -2.52 8.84
CA ILE A 98 -10.11 -2.65 7.69
C ILE A 98 -8.70 -3.06 8.11
N ALA A 99 -8.05 -3.83 7.23
CA ALA A 99 -6.64 -4.13 7.32
C ALA A 99 -5.90 -3.38 6.20
N PRO A 100 -5.21 -2.25 6.49
CA PRO A 100 -4.51 -1.47 5.48
C PRO A 100 -3.30 -2.22 4.93
N ARG A 101 -3.00 -2.04 3.65
CA ARG A 101 -1.72 -2.38 3.03
C ARG A 101 -1.01 -1.09 2.66
N TYR A 102 0.22 -0.94 3.14
CA TYR A 102 0.95 0.31 2.97
C TYR A 102 2.41 0.09 2.63
N GLN A 103 2.99 1.06 1.93
CA GLN A 103 4.43 1.23 1.77
C GLN A 103 4.88 2.50 2.49
N ASN A 104 6.16 2.58 2.84
CA ASN A 104 6.72 3.81 3.41
C ASN A 104 6.84 4.87 2.29
N GLY A 105 6.37 6.08 2.57
CA GLY A 105 6.50 7.26 1.71
C GLY A 105 7.62 8.19 2.16
N GLN A 106 7.58 9.43 1.71
CA GLN A 106 8.50 10.48 2.17
C GLN A 106 8.28 10.79 3.66
N GLY A 107 9.37 10.99 4.39
CA GLY A 107 9.33 11.22 5.84
C GLY A 107 8.75 10.01 6.59
N SER A 108 7.72 10.26 7.39
CA SER A 108 6.99 9.24 8.16
C SER A 108 5.67 8.80 7.53
N ALA A 109 5.40 9.18 6.27
CA ALA A 109 4.14 8.88 5.61
C ALA A 109 3.95 7.37 5.40
N LYS A 110 2.78 6.86 5.78
CA LYS A 110 2.33 5.51 5.44
C LYS A 110 1.44 5.60 4.21
N CYS A 111 1.95 5.13 3.08
CA CYS A 111 1.27 5.24 1.79
C CYS A 111 0.38 4.04 1.55
N LEU A 112 -0.93 4.25 1.57
CA LEU A 112 -1.95 3.26 1.31
C LEU A 112 -1.85 2.78 -0.14
N VAL A 113 -1.60 1.49 -0.31
CA VAL A 113 -1.55 0.83 -1.62
C VAL A 113 -2.65 -0.23 -1.78
N GLY A 114 -3.39 -0.49 -0.71
CA GLY A 114 -4.54 -1.36 -0.71
C GLY A 114 -5.15 -1.51 0.68
N PHE A 115 -6.26 -2.22 0.75
CA PHE A 115 -6.93 -2.52 2.01
C PHE A 115 -7.75 -3.81 1.87
N SER A 116 -8.05 -4.44 2.99
CA SER A 116 -9.04 -5.51 3.06
C SER A 116 -10.17 -5.07 3.98
N LEU A 117 -11.41 -5.21 3.53
CA LEU A 117 -12.59 -4.99 4.37
C LEU A 117 -12.84 -6.26 5.20
N ARG A 118 -13.12 -6.09 6.49
CA ARG A 118 -13.53 -7.14 7.40
C ARG A 118 -14.93 -6.79 7.87
N ASN A 119 -15.88 -7.63 7.50
CA ASN A 119 -17.25 -7.43 7.90
C ASN A 119 -17.37 -7.75 9.40
N ASN A 120 -17.85 -6.79 10.19
CA ASN A 120 -18.13 -6.96 11.61
C ASN A 120 -19.44 -7.73 11.82
N ASN A 121 -19.65 -8.83 11.10
CA ASN A 121 -20.83 -9.66 11.26
C ASN A 121 -20.67 -10.58 12.49
N LYS A 122 -20.70 -9.96 13.67
CA LYS A 122 -21.11 -10.59 14.93
C LYS A 122 -22.46 -10.04 15.37
N ARG A 123 -23.45 -9.99 14.48
CA ARG A 123 -24.87 -9.94 14.88
C ARG A 123 -25.53 -11.23 14.39
N GLY A 124 -25.73 -12.15 15.32
CA GLY A 124 -26.47 -13.38 15.07
C GLY A 124 -27.82 -13.08 14.43
N ARG A 125 -27.99 -13.47 13.17
CA ARG A 125 -29.29 -13.87 12.66
C ARG A 125 -29.39 -15.38 12.84
N VAL A 126 -29.80 -15.80 14.04
CA VAL A 126 -30.54 -17.06 14.18
C VAL A 126 -31.90 -16.78 13.56
N SER A 127 -32.06 -17.11 12.28
CA SER A 127 -33.37 -17.22 11.66
C SER A 127 -34.10 -18.38 12.34
N LYS A 128 -34.94 -18.09 13.32
CA LYS A 128 -35.93 -19.04 13.82
C LYS A 128 -36.84 -19.43 12.65
N PRO A 129 -36.99 -20.72 12.31
CA PRO A 129 -37.92 -21.13 11.26
C PRO A 129 -39.37 -20.87 11.69
N PRO A 130 -40.27 -20.50 10.76
CA PRO A 130 -41.68 -20.37 11.06
C PRO A 130 -42.27 -21.75 11.41
N THR A 131 -43.00 -21.79 12.52
CA THR A 131 -43.86 -22.90 12.95
C THR A 131 -45.06 -23.04 12.05
#